data_AF-A0A420WM68-F1
#
_entry.id   AF-A0A420WM68-F1
#
_cell.length_a   1.000
_cell.length_b   1.000
_cell.length_c   1.000
_cell.angle_alpha   90.00
_cell.angle_beta   90.00
_cell.angle_gamma   90.00
#
_symmetry.space_group_name_H-M   'P 1'
#
loop_
_entity.id
_entity.type
_entity.pdbx_description
1 polymer ?
#
loop_
_entity_poly.entity_id
_entity_poly.type
_entity_poly.pdbx_seq_one_letter_code
_entity_poly.pdbx_strand_id
1 'polypeptide(L)'
;MQPSSIGAMRHYQMAKQALSNETGGASPDVSKVGGGENALVEGVKDFAQVFENVETQTQMMASGQADAHSVVEAMANAEVALETAVTIRNRVVEAYQELLRMPI
;
A
#
# COMPACT_ATOMS: atom_id res chain seq x y z
N MET A 1 30.60 -40.06 -9.15
CA MET A 1 29.48 -39.55 -8.31
C MET A 1 30.12 -39.16 -6.98
N GLN A 2 30.16 -37.92 -6.48
CA GLN A 2 29.27 -36.77 -6.53
C GLN A 2 30.11 -35.48 -6.27
N PRO A 3 29.75 -34.31 -6.83
CA PRO A 3 29.93 -33.06 -6.08
C PRO A 3 28.88 -31.99 -6.41
N SER A 4 27.96 -31.67 -5.49
CA SER A 4 27.09 -30.49 -5.62
C SER A 4 26.29 -30.12 -4.34
N SER A 5 26.94 -29.99 -3.18
CA SER A 5 26.30 -29.51 -1.93
C SER A 5 26.89 -28.22 -1.33
N ILE A 6 27.96 -27.66 -1.91
CA ILE A 6 28.66 -26.48 -1.34
C ILE A 6 28.03 -25.13 -1.77
N GLY A 7 27.10 -25.12 -2.73
CA GLY A 7 26.48 -23.90 -3.26
C GLY A 7 25.28 -23.36 -2.45
N ALA A 8 24.55 -24.22 -1.75
CA ALA A 8 23.26 -23.86 -1.15
C ALA A 8 23.35 -22.80 -0.03
N MET A 9 24.47 -22.76 0.71
CA MET A 9 24.65 -21.82 1.81
C MET A 9 24.83 -20.35 1.35
N ARG A 10 25.30 -20.09 0.12
CA ARG A 10 25.43 -18.72 -0.40
C ARG A 10 24.08 -18.12 -0.81
N HIS A 11 23.22 -18.93 -1.42
CA HIS A 11 21.87 -18.49 -1.80
C HIS A 11 21.00 -18.20 -0.59
N TYR A 12 21.17 -18.96 0.49
CA TYR A 12 20.42 -18.74 1.73
C TYR A 12 20.77 -17.40 2.40
N GLN A 13 22.01 -16.94 2.29
CA GLN A 13 22.41 -15.63 2.83
C GLN A 13 21.92 -14.47 1.97
N MET A 14 21.94 -14.60 0.64
CA MET A 14 21.34 -13.60 -0.26
C MET A 14 19.82 -13.52 -0.10
N ALA A 15 19.15 -14.65 0.11
CA ALA A 15 17.72 -14.69 0.38
C ALA A 15 17.37 -14.04 1.72
N LYS A 16 18.18 -14.22 2.77
CA LYS A 16 17.99 -13.50 4.03
C LYS A 16 18.20 -11.99 3.89
N GLN A 17 19.11 -11.55 3.02
CA GLN A 17 19.37 -10.13 2.81
C GLN A 17 18.28 -9.45 1.97
N ALA A 18 17.73 -10.16 0.98
CA ALA A 18 16.51 -9.75 0.28
C ALA A 18 15.32 -9.70 1.23
N LEU A 19 15.11 -10.74 2.05
CA LEU A 19 14.02 -10.79 3.02
C LEU A 19 14.13 -9.70 4.09
N SER A 20 15.34 -9.37 4.57
CA SER A 20 15.54 -8.25 5.49
C SER A 20 15.23 -6.89 4.85
N ASN A 21 15.34 -6.77 3.52
CA ASN A 21 14.95 -5.59 2.76
C ASN A 21 13.44 -5.58 2.42
N GLU A 22 12.79 -6.75 2.44
CA GLU A 22 11.36 -6.96 2.14
C GLU A 22 10.47 -6.92 3.40
N THR A 23 11.02 -7.06 4.61
CA THR A 23 10.32 -6.70 5.86
C THR A 23 10.02 -5.20 6.00
N GLY A 24 10.38 -4.39 5.00
CA GLY A 24 9.95 -2.99 4.85
C GLY A 24 8.91 -2.76 3.76
N GLY A 25 8.26 -3.80 3.22
CA GLY A 25 7.34 -3.69 2.08
C GLY A 25 5.93 -4.20 2.33
N ALA A 26 4.97 -3.26 2.33
CA ALA A 26 3.59 -3.44 1.88
C ALA A 26 2.68 -4.41 2.66
N SER A 27 2.48 -4.14 3.93
CA SER A 27 1.12 -4.11 4.46
C SER A 27 0.87 -2.69 4.94
N PRO A 28 -0.24 -2.02 4.56
CA PRO A 28 -0.62 -0.78 5.22
C PRO A 28 -0.92 -1.16 6.67
N ASP A 29 0.08 -1.00 7.54
CA ASP A 29 -0.05 -1.19 8.98
C ASP A 29 -0.89 -0.02 9.52
N VAL A 30 -2.20 -0.21 9.48
CA VAL A 30 -3.20 0.70 10.05
C VAL A 30 -3.07 0.86 11.58
N SER A 31 -2.17 0.12 12.24
CA SER A 31 -1.90 0.23 13.68
C SER A 31 -1.04 1.45 14.02
N LYS A 32 -0.48 2.14 13.02
CA LYS A 32 0.24 3.41 13.18
C LYS A 32 -0.61 4.66 13.00
N VAL A 33 -1.95 4.58 13.04
CA VAL A 33 -2.84 5.76 13.14
C VAL A 33 -2.88 6.30 14.59
N GLY A 34 -1.70 6.42 15.20
CA GLY A 34 -1.48 6.99 16.52
C GLY A 34 -0.28 7.92 16.47
N GLY A 35 -0.36 9.03 15.73
CA GLY A 35 0.75 9.99 15.71
C GLY A 35 0.65 11.13 14.69
N GLY A 36 -0.13 12.17 15.01
CA GLY A 36 0.09 13.53 14.51
C GLY A 36 -0.05 13.79 13.00
N GLU A 37 0.11 15.07 12.63
CA GLU A 37 0.01 15.63 11.27
C GLU A 37 0.87 14.87 10.25
N ASN A 38 1.99 14.30 10.68
CA ASN A 38 2.91 13.53 9.83
C ASN A 38 2.33 12.19 9.36
N ALA A 39 1.57 11.47 10.20
CA ALA A 39 0.96 10.19 9.80
C ALA A 39 -0.13 10.38 8.73
N LEU A 40 -0.83 11.52 8.76
CA LEU A 40 -1.78 11.87 7.70
C LEU A 40 -1.06 12.16 6.38
N VAL A 41 0.05 12.92 6.43
CA VAL A 41 0.86 13.22 5.24
C VAL A 41 1.44 11.93 4.62
N GLU A 42 1.90 11.00 5.46
CA GLU A 42 2.40 9.69 5.03
C GLU A 42 1.28 8.86 4.39
N GLY A 43 0.11 8.76 5.04
CA GLY A 43 -1.03 8.03 4.48
C GLY A 43 -1.55 8.60 3.15
N VAL A 44 -1.47 9.92 2.95
CA VAL A 44 -1.80 10.55 1.65
C VAL A 44 -0.77 10.18 0.58
N LYS A 45 0.51 10.12 0.92
CA LYS A 45 1.56 9.67 -0.02
C LYS A 45 1.36 8.20 -0.41
N ASP A 46 1.06 7.35 0.57
CA ASP A 46 0.81 5.93 0.33
C ASP A 46 -0.41 5.73 -0.57
N PHE A 47 -1.49 6.49 -0.33
CA PHE A 47 -2.66 6.49 -1.21
C PHE A 47 -2.31 6.90 -2.65
N ALA A 48 -1.53 7.96 -2.82
CA ALA A 48 -1.10 8.42 -4.14
C ALA A 48 -0.27 7.35 -4.87
N GLN A 49 0.63 6.68 -4.15
CA GLN A 49 1.48 5.62 -4.71
C GLN A 49 0.66 4.39 -5.13
N VAL A 50 -0.35 4.00 -4.35
CA VAL A 50 -1.26 2.90 -4.72
C VAL A 50 -2.05 3.26 -5.99
N PHE A 51 -2.48 4.52 -6.12
CA PHE A 51 -3.22 4.97 -7.30
C PHE A 51 -2.33 5.05 -8.56
N GLU A 52 -1.09 5.52 -8.42
CA GLU A 52 -0.11 5.57 -9.50
C GLU A 52 0.21 4.16 -10.05
N ASN A 53 0.24 3.15 -9.19
CA ASN A 53 0.39 1.75 -9.61
C ASN A 53 -0.78 1.27 -10.49
N VAL A 54 -2.02 1.63 -10.13
CA VAL A 54 -3.21 1.32 -10.94
C VAL A 54 -3.11 1.98 -12.32
N GLU A 55 -2.71 3.24 -12.36
CA GLU A 55 -2.57 3.99 -13.61
C GLU A 55 -1.47 3.40 -14.50
N THR A 56 -0.32 3.06 -13.92
CA THR A 56 0.80 2.41 -14.61
C THR A 56 0.37 1.08 -15.21
N GLN A 57 -0.34 0.25 -14.44
CA GLN A 57 -0.82 -1.04 -14.91
C GLN A 57 -1.87 -0.90 -16.02
N THR A 58 -2.74 0.10 -15.90
CA THR A 58 -3.74 0.42 -16.92
C THR A 58 -3.10 0.90 -18.22
N GLN A 59 -2.06 1.73 -18.12
CA GLN A 59 -1.31 2.21 -19.27
C GLN A 59 -0.57 1.05 -19.98
N MET A 60 0.05 0.15 -19.20
CA MET A 60 0.66 -1.06 -19.75
C MET A 60 -0.39 -1.98 -20.39
N MET A 61 -1.61 -2.06 -19.86
CA MET A 61 -2.68 -2.84 -20.47
C MET A 61 -3.11 -2.24 -21.81
N ALA A 62 -3.26 -0.90 -21.85
CA ALA A 62 -3.59 -0.18 -23.08
C ALA A 62 -2.49 -0.31 -24.16
N SER A 63 -1.22 -0.47 -23.76
CA SER A 63 -0.11 -0.72 -24.68
C SER A 63 0.11 -2.21 -25.02
N GLY A 64 -0.70 -3.11 -24.43
CA GLY A 64 -0.61 -4.57 -24.62
C GLY A 64 0.54 -5.24 -23.86
N GLN A 65 1.16 -4.54 -22.92
CA GLN A 65 2.28 -5.01 -22.09
C GLN A 65 1.85 -5.60 -20.75
N ALA A 66 0.58 -5.42 -20.37
CA ALA A 66 0.01 -5.98 -19.14
C ALA A 66 -1.34 -6.66 -19.39
N ASP A 67 -1.62 -7.68 -18.59
CA ASP A 67 -2.89 -8.39 -18.59
C ASP A 67 -3.94 -7.65 -17.76
N ALA A 68 -5.21 -7.81 -18.16
CA ALA A 68 -6.35 -7.26 -17.42
C ALA A 68 -6.39 -7.75 -15.96
N HIS A 69 -5.85 -8.94 -15.67
CA HIS A 69 -5.78 -9.47 -14.32
C HIS A 69 -4.95 -8.60 -13.38
N SER A 70 -3.82 -8.10 -13.83
CA SER A 70 -2.94 -7.25 -13.04
C SER A 70 -3.56 -5.88 -12.73
N VAL A 71 -4.37 -5.34 -13.65
CA VAL A 71 -5.13 -4.11 -13.39
C VAL A 71 -6.15 -4.34 -12.29
N VAL A 72 -6.87 -5.47 -12.32
CA VAL A 72 -7.85 -5.82 -11.28
C VAL A 72 -7.17 -6.04 -9.93
N GLU A 73 -5.99 -6.66 -9.90
CA GLU A 73 -5.19 -6.81 -8.68
C GLU A 73 -4.77 -5.45 -8.10
N ALA A 74 -4.28 -4.54 -8.94
CA ALA A 74 -3.94 -3.18 -8.52
C ALA A 74 -5.17 -2.43 -7.98
N MET A 75 -6.34 -2.59 -8.62
CA MET A 75 -7.59 -1.99 -8.17
C MET A 75 -8.07 -2.56 -6.83
N ALA A 76 -7.90 -3.86 -6.60
CA ALA A 76 -8.24 -4.49 -5.32
C ALA A 76 -7.39 -3.92 -4.16
N ASN A 77 -6.10 -3.65 -4.42
CA ASN A 77 -5.26 -2.96 -3.44
C ASN A 77 -5.69 -1.50 -3.20
N ALA A 78 -6.13 -0.80 -4.26
CA ALA A 78 -6.63 0.57 -4.15
C ALA A 78 -7.96 0.66 -3.38
N GLU A 79 -8.79 -0.39 -3.40
CA GLU A 79 -10.07 -0.44 -2.68
C GLU A 79 -9.88 -0.29 -1.16
N VAL A 80 -8.88 -0.96 -0.58
CA VAL A 80 -8.57 -0.88 0.86
C VAL A 80 -8.17 0.54 1.26
N ALA A 81 -7.37 1.21 0.41
CA ALA A 81 -6.95 2.58 0.65
C ALA A 81 -8.13 3.56 0.52
N LEU A 82 -9.04 3.32 -0.44
CA LEU A 82 -10.24 4.11 -0.63
C LEU A 82 -11.22 3.97 0.55
N GLU A 83 -11.43 2.77 1.09
CA GLU A 83 -12.28 2.54 2.26
C GLU A 83 -11.78 3.34 3.48
N THR A 84 -10.46 3.38 3.66
CA THR A 84 -9.81 4.18 4.71
C THR A 84 -10.03 5.68 4.49
N ALA A 85 -9.85 6.16 3.25
CA ALA A 85 -10.08 7.56 2.91
C ALA A 85 -11.53 7.99 3.14
N VAL A 86 -12.50 7.13 2.78
CA VAL A 86 -13.93 7.36 3.04
C VAL A 86 -14.22 7.38 4.55
N THR A 87 -13.58 6.51 5.33
CA THR A 87 -13.70 6.51 6.79
C THR A 87 -13.23 7.83 7.40
N ILE A 88 -12.07 8.34 6.96
CA ILE A 88 -11.56 9.64 7.39
C ILE A 88 -12.53 10.76 6.99
N ARG A 89 -13.01 10.76 5.74
CA ARG A 89 -13.99 11.73 5.23
C ARG A 89 -15.25 11.75 6.11
N ASN A 90 -15.77 10.58 6.48
CA ASN A 90 -16.97 10.49 7.32
C ASN A 90 -16.72 11.06 8.72
N ARG A 91 -15.57 10.78 9.34
CA ARG A 91 -15.22 11.34 10.65
C ARG A 91 -15.02 12.85 10.63
N VAL A 92 -14.42 13.38 9.58
CA VAL A 92 -14.29 14.83 9.39
C VAL A 92 -15.68 15.46 9.28
N VAL A 93 -16.58 14.87 8.48
CA VAL A 93 -17.95 15.36 8.33
C VAL A 93 -18.71 15.33 9.65
N GLU A 94 -18.61 14.25 10.43
CA GLU A 94 -19.22 14.15 11.76
C GLU A 94 -18.71 15.24 12.71
N ALA A 95 -17.40 15.45 12.77
CA ALA A 95 -16.80 16.49 13.60
C ALA A 95 -17.27 17.90 13.20
N TYR A 96 -17.41 18.18 11.91
CA TYR A 96 -17.99 19.45 11.44
C TYR A 96 -19.46 19.60 11.80
N GLN A 97 -20.26 18.53 11.68
CA GLN A 97 -21.67 18.56 12.07
C GLN A 97 -21.84 18.76 13.58
N GLU A 98 -20.98 18.18 14.40
CA GLU A 98 -21.00 18.38 15.85
C GLU A 98 -20.67 19.84 16.22
N LEU A 99 -19.67 20.43 15.57
CA LEU A 99 -19.29 21.83 15.78
C LEU A 99 -20.44 22.80 15.44
N LEU A 100 -21.28 22.45 14.46
CA LEU A 100 -22.48 23.22 14.08
C LEU A 100 -23.72 22.91 14.91
N ARG A 101 -23.79 21.76 15.60
CA ARG A 101 -24.92 21.35 16.46
C ARG A 101 -24.91 22.01 17.83
N MET A 102 -23.83 22.70 18.20
CA MET A 102 -23.86 23.72 19.25
C MET A 102 -24.17 25.08 18.64
N PRO A 103 -25.45 25.50 18.57
CA PRO A 103 -25.75 26.92 18.45
C PRO A 103 -25.28 27.61 19.75
N ILE A 104 -24.64 28.76 19.59
CA ILE A 104 -24.51 29.76 20.65
C ILE A 104 -25.88 30.16 21.21
#